data_AF-A0A7V6KR76-F1
#
_entry.id   AF-A0A7V6KR76-F1
#
_cell.length_a   1.000
_cell.length_b   1.000
_cell.length_c   1.000
_cell.angle_alpha   90.00
_cell.angle_beta   90.00
_cell.angle_gamma   90.00
#
_symmetry.space_group_name_H-M   'P 1'
#
loop_
_entity.id
_entity.type
_entity.pdbx_description
1 polymer ?
#
loop_
_entity_poly.entity_id
_entity_poly.type
_entity_poly.pdbx_seq_one_letter_code
_entity_poly.pdbx_strand_id
1 'polypeptide(L)'
;MFNSLRETRKWDGGVLEMVLEMRESDYFSIYDNLSPKVAEDIIKQYLRFRGDDGRAKDIQINHNTNTHIVRISGNIHYFDNDKTHLDYLPFT
;
A
#
# COMPACT_ATOMS: atom_id res chain seq x y z
N MET A 1 13.51 0.69 -6.07
CA MET A 1 12.80 0.75 -4.77
C MET A 1 12.18 -0.60 -4.40
N PHE A 2 11.14 -1.12 -5.08
CA PHE A 2 10.36 -2.28 -4.59
C PHE A 2 11.14 -3.56 -4.21
N ASN A 3 12.26 -3.87 -4.88
CA ASN A 3 13.09 -5.03 -4.52
C ASN A 3 13.81 -4.90 -3.16
N SER A 4 13.97 -3.69 -2.61
CA SER A 4 14.60 -3.44 -1.31
C SER A 4 13.59 -3.25 -0.17
N LEU A 5 12.28 -3.28 -0.46
CA LEU A 5 11.25 -3.19 0.57
C LEU A 5 11.18 -4.48 1.37
N ARG A 6 10.97 -4.33 2.67
CA ARG A 6 10.54 -5.43 3.53
C ARG A 6 9.03 -5.37 3.69
N GLU A 7 8.37 -6.44 3.28
CA GLU A 7 6.94 -6.64 3.49
C GLU A 7 6.70 -7.49 4.74
N THR A 8 5.71 -7.10 5.55
CA THR A 8 5.15 -7.92 6.62
C THR A 8 3.63 -7.92 6.51
N ARG A 9 3.01 -9.08 6.69
CA ARG A 9 1.55 -9.21 6.79
C ARG A 9 1.17 -9.78 8.14
N LYS A 10 0.14 -9.22 8.75
CA LYS A 10 -0.42 -9.67 10.02
C LYS A 10 -1.93 -9.78 9.89
N TRP A 11 -2.47 -10.93 10.29
CA TRP A 11 -3.91 -11.07 10.47
C TRP A 11 -4.26 -10.68 11.90
N ASP A 12 -5.16 -9.72 12.07
CA ASP A 12 -5.58 -9.22 13.38
C ASP A 12 -7.08 -8.98 13.37
N GLY A 13 -7.82 -9.74 14.20
CA GLY A 13 -9.26 -9.54 14.39
C GLY A 13 -10.11 -9.61 13.11
N GLY A 14 -9.69 -10.36 12.09
CA GLY A 14 -10.40 -10.46 10.81
C GLY A 14 -9.95 -9.46 9.74
N VAL A 15 -9.01 -8.57 10.06
CA VAL A 15 -8.38 -7.63 9.12
C VAL A 15 -6.98 -8.12 8.78
N LEU A 16 -6.63 -8.10 7.49
CA LEU A 16 -5.27 -8.36 7.05
C LEU A 16 -4.51 -7.04 6.92
N GLU A 17 -3.62 -6.74 7.86
CA GLU A 17 -2.75 -5.59 7.78
C GLU A 17 -1.49 -5.94 6.98
N MET A 18 -1.13 -5.09 6.01
CA MET A 18 0.16 -5.10 5.34
C MET A 18 1.00 -3.93 5.81
N VAL A 19 2.29 -4.19 6.02
CA VAL A 19 3.31 -3.20 6.35
C VAL A 19 4.44 -3.29 5.34
N LEU A 20 4.81 -2.16 4.77
CA LEU A 20 5.98 -1.96 3.93
C LEU A 20 7.00 -1.10 4.66
N GLU A 21 8.20 -1.62 4.84
CA GLU A 21 9.32 -0.92 5.45
C GLU A 21 10.40 -0.68 4.39
N MET A 22 10.90 0.55 4.31
CA MET A 22 12.00 0.93 3.43
C MET A 22 12.95 1.89 4.12
N ARG A 23 14.20 1.92 3.63
CA ARG A 23 15.18 2.91 4.08
C ARG A 23 14.69 4.32 3.74
N GLU A 24 14.90 5.24 4.66
CA GLU A 24 14.69 6.67 4.49
C GLU A 24 15.35 7.18 3.20
N SER A 25 16.61 6.80 2.97
CA SER A 25 17.36 7.19 1.78
C SER A 25 16.72 6.71 0.47
N ASP A 26 16.13 5.52 0.45
CA ASP A 26 15.44 5.00 -0.73
C ASP A 26 14.15 5.80 -0.98
N TYR A 27 13.38 6.12 0.06
CA TYR A 27 12.16 6.91 -0.04
C TYR A 27 12.43 8.34 -0.51
N PHE A 28 13.32 9.05 0.19
CA PHE A 28 13.62 10.46 -0.09
C PHE A 28 14.49 10.67 -1.34
N SER A 29 14.97 9.60 -1.98
CA SER A 29 15.54 9.69 -3.33
C SER A 29 14.48 9.92 -4.43
N ILE A 30 13.20 9.68 -4.12
CA ILE A 30 12.07 9.76 -5.07
C ILE A 30 11.02 10.77 -4.61
N TYR A 31 10.76 10.86 -3.29
CA TYR A 31 9.67 11.67 -2.73
C TYR A 31 10.18 12.69 -1.72
N ASP A 32 9.76 13.95 -1.85
CA ASP A 32 10.28 15.04 -1.02
C ASP A 32 9.61 15.15 0.37
N ASN A 33 8.49 14.46 0.59
CA ASN A 33 7.72 14.55 1.84
C ASN A 33 6.97 13.27 2.17
N LEU A 34 6.53 13.17 3.42
CA LEU A 34 5.60 12.14 3.87
C LEU A 34 4.18 12.60 3.55
N SER A 35 3.53 11.90 2.63
CA SER A 35 2.17 12.21 2.19
C SER A 35 1.32 10.95 2.16
N PRO A 36 0.10 10.96 2.73
CA PRO A 36 -0.82 9.83 2.64
C PRO A 36 -1.10 9.41 1.19
N LYS A 37 -1.14 10.37 0.25
CA LYS A 37 -1.34 10.10 -1.18
C LYS A 37 -0.14 9.37 -1.81
N VAL A 38 1.08 9.72 -1.40
CA VAL A 38 2.30 9.03 -1.82
C VAL A 38 2.32 7.62 -1.25
N ALA A 39 1.97 7.46 0.03
CA ALA A 39 1.88 6.15 0.67
C ALA A 39 0.88 5.23 -0.03
N GLU A 40 -0.28 5.79 -0.40
CA GLU A 40 -1.31 5.09 -1.16
C GLU A 40 -0.84 4.63 -2.54
N ASP A 41 -0.12 5.49 -3.25
CA ASP A 41 0.44 5.15 -4.56
C ASP A 41 1.51 4.06 -4.44
N ILE A 42 2.42 4.17 -3.47
CA ILE A 42 3.48 3.18 -3.21
C ILE A 42 2.89 1.80 -2.91
N ILE A 43 1.94 1.68 -1.99
CA ILE A 43 1.36 0.37 -1.62
C ILE A 43 0.59 -0.24 -2.80
N LYS A 44 -0.13 0.57 -3.59
CA LYS A 44 -0.83 0.12 -4.80
C LYS A 44 0.15 -0.37 -5.87
N GLN A 45 1.23 0.37 -6.12
CA GLN A 45 2.24 -0.04 -7.10
C GLN A 45 3.00 -1.28 -6.64
N TYR A 46 3.28 -1.40 -5.33
CA TYR A 46 3.92 -2.58 -4.76
C TYR A 46 3.05 -3.83 -4.92
N LEU A 47 1.75 -3.75 -4.61
CA LEU A 47 0.81 -4.86 -4.84
C LEU A 47 0.77 -5.27 -6.31
N ARG A 48 0.68 -4.30 -7.24
CA ARG A 48 0.76 -4.58 -8.69
C ARG A 48 2.07 -5.23 -9.10
N PHE A 49 3.20 -4.75 -8.57
CA PHE A 49 4.53 -5.31 -8.83
C PHE A 49 4.62 -6.79 -8.38
N ARG A 50 3.91 -7.15 -7.31
CA ARG A 50 3.82 -8.53 -6.80
C ARG A 50 2.77 -9.39 -7.51
N GLY A 51 1.98 -8.82 -8.42
CA GLY A 51 0.82 -9.51 -9.01
C GLY A 51 -0.28 -9.81 -8.00
N ASP A 52 -0.41 -8.96 -6.97
CA ASP A 52 -1.36 -9.12 -5.88
C ASP A 52 -2.62 -8.27 -6.13
N ASP A 53 -3.78 -8.92 -6.20
CA ASP A 53 -5.09 -8.28 -6.46
C ASP A 53 -5.71 -7.63 -5.20
N GLY A 54 -5.00 -7.66 -4.07
CA GLY A 54 -5.39 -7.01 -2.84
C GLY A 54 -5.55 -5.50 -3.01
N ARG A 55 -6.47 -4.92 -2.24
CA ARG A 55 -6.72 -3.47 -2.24
C ARG A 55 -6.51 -2.92 -0.84
N ALA A 56 -5.53 -2.04 -0.72
CA ALA A 56 -5.21 -1.37 0.53
C ALA A 56 -6.22 -0.27 0.86
N LYS A 57 -6.67 -0.23 2.11
CA LYS A 57 -7.46 0.84 2.74
C LYS A 57 -6.79 1.27 4.06
N ASP A 58 -7.28 2.35 4.66
CA ASP A 58 -6.79 2.88 5.94
C ASP A 58 -5.27 3.09 5.98
N ILE A 59 -4.75 3.65 4.89
CA ILE A 59 -3.30 3.72 4.65
C ILE A 59 -2.67 4.79 5.53
N GLN A 60 -1.58 4.43 6.20
CA GLN A 60 -0.80 5.32 7.05
C GLN A 60 0.67 5.30 6.63
N ILE A 61 1.35 6.42 6.87
CA ILE A 61 2.79 6.55 6.66
C ILE A 61 3.43 7.17 7.90
N ASN A 62 4.54 6.59 8.33
CA ASN A 62 5.34 7.06 9.44
C ASN A 62 6.83 6.97 9.09
N HIS A 63 7.63 7.88 9.62
CA HIS A 63 9.08 7.88 9.50
C HIS A 63 9.69 7.83 10.88
N ASN A 64 10.44 6.76 11.15
CA ASN A 64 11.27 6.67 12.34
C ASN A 64 12.67 7.20 12.01
N THR A 65 12.95 8.43 12.45
CA THR A 65 14.24 9.11 12.24
C THR A 65 15.39 8.45 12.97
N ASN A 66 15.13 7.71 14.05
CA ASN A 66 16.17 7.03 14.82
C ASN A 66 16.67 5.77 14.12
N THR A 67 15.79 5.08 13.39
CA THR A 67 16.13 3.85 12.65
C THR A 67 16.30 4.09 11.15
N HIS A 68 16.06 5.31 10.66
CA HIS A 68 16.05 5.68 9.24
C HIS A 68 15.12 4.79 8.41
N ILE A 69 13.94 4.47 8.96
CA ILE A 69 12.93 3.64 8.30
C ILE A 69 11.65 4.44 8.06
N VAL A 70 11.19 4.43 6.81
CA VAL A 70 9.83 4.82 6.45
C VAL A 70 8.97 3.56 6.43
N ARG A 71 7.84 3.63 7.14
CA ARG A 71 6.86 2.56 7.29
C ARG A 71 5.54 3.01 6.68
N ILE A 72 5.02 2.23 5.76
CA ILE A 72 3.68 2.39 5.20
C ILE A 72 2.85 1.20 5.65
N SER A 73 1.68 1.42 6.23
CA SER A 73 0.74 0.35 6.57
C SER A 73 -0.60 0.54 5.88
N GLY A 74 -1.34 -0.54 5.68
CA GLY A 74 -2.70 -0.51 5.16
C GLY A 74 -3.41 -1.84 5.33
N ASN A 75 -4.73 -1.77 5.44
CA ASN A 75 -5.62 -2.93 5.52
C ASN A 75 -5.88 -3.47 4.12
N ILE A 76 -5.49 -4.71 3.86
CA ILE A 76 -5.65 -5.37 2.57
C ILE A 76 -6.97 -6.11 2.53
N HIS A 77 -7.79 -5.72 1.56
CA HIS A 77 -9.02 -6.42 1.23
C HIS A 77 -8.84 -7.17 -0.08
N TYR A 78 -9.00 -8.49 -0.02
CA TYR A 78 -9.26 -9.32 -1.18
C TYR A 78 -10.76 -9.30 -1.39
N PHE A 79 -11.24 -8.68 -2.47
CA PHE A 79 -12.66 -8.76 -2.77
C PHE A 79 -13.03 -10.23 -2.98
N ASP A 80 -14.09 -10.65 -2.31
CA ASP A 80 -14.79 -11.87 -2.64
C ASP A 80 -15.64 -11.56 -3.89
N ASN A 81 -15.01 -11.58 -5.07
CA ASN A 81 -15.67 -11.47 -6.37
C ASN A 81 -16.72 -10.35 -6.55
N ASP A 82 -16.56 -9.19 -5.88
CA ASP A 82 -17.35 -8.00 -6.15
C ASP A 82 -16.99 -7.50 -7.55
N LYS A 83 -17.70 -8.02 -8.55
CA LYS A 83 -17.72 -7.48 -9.91
C LYS A 83 -17.93 -5.99 -9.76
N THR A 84 -16.97 -5.22 -10.23
CA THR A 84 -17.18 -3.80 -10.48
C THR A 84 -18.42 -3.75 -11.38
N HIS A 85 -19.56 -3.34 -10.85
CA HIS A 85 -20.75 -3.11 -11.66
C HIS A 85 -20.35 -1.95 -12.58
N LEU A 86 -19.90 -2.29 -13.78
CA LEU A 86 -19.96 -1.39 -14.90
C LEU A 86 -21.45 -1.15 -15.08
N ASP A 87 -21.95 -0.05 -14.53
CA ASP A 87 -23.28 0.45 -14.84
C ASP A 87 -23.31 0.64 -16.35
N TYR A 88 -23.90 -0.35 -17.02
CA TYR A 88 -24.11 -0.32 -18.45
C TYR A 88 -25.18 0.74 -18.69
N LEU A 89 -24.74 1.97 -19.00
CA LEU A 89 -25.65 3.00 -19.47
C LEU A 89 -26.15 2.56 -20.86
N PRO A 90 -27.44 2.22 -21.03
CA PRO A 90 -27.97 1.99 -22.37
C PRO A 90 -27.97 3.33 -23.09
N PHE A 91 -27.27 3.40 -24.22
CA PHE A 91 -27.44 4.49 -25.18
C PHE A 91 -28.92 4.58 -25.54
N THR A 92 -29.55 5.72 -25.27
CA THR A 92 -30.87 6.09 -25.78
C THR A 92 -30.73 7.32 -26.65
#